data_AF-A0A848WDL8-F1
#
_entry.id   AF-A0A848WDL8-F1
#
_cell.length_a   1.000
_cell.length_b   1.000
_cell.length_c   1.000
_cell.angle_alpha   90.00
_cell.angle_beta   90.00
_cell.angle_gamma   90.00
#
_symmetry.space_group_name_H-M   'P 1'
#
loop_
_entity.id
_entity.type
_entity.pdbx_description
1 polymer ?
#
loop_
_entity_poly.entity_id
_entity_poly.type
_entity_poly.pdbx_seq_one_letter_code
_entity_poly.pdbx_strand_id
1 'polypeptide(L)' 'TYIVATFFGIIPGTFVYASVGNGLGALFDAGDDPDLGIIFEPQFLAPLIGLAVLAVIPVIYKKFQKSRNQAPSA' A
#
# COMPACT_ATOMS: atom_id res chain seq x y z
N THR A 1 -20.81 -13.77 4.72
CA THR A 1 -19.99 -12.89 3.87
C THR A 1 -18.56 -12.67 4.37
N TYR A 2 -18.16 -13.25 5.53
CA TYR A 2 -16.82 -13.04 6.11
C TYR A 2 -15.66 -13.44 5.18
N ILE A 3 -15.69 -14.66 4.61
CA ILE A 3 -14.65 -15.15 3.69
C ILE A 3 -14.48 -14.21 2.48
N VAL A 4 -15.58 -13.78 1.88
CA VAL A 4 -15.57 -12.88 0.72
C VAL A 4 -14.99 -11.51 1.11
N ALA A 5 -15.39 -10.94 2.24
CA ALA A 5 -14.87 -9.67 2.74
C ALA A 5 -13.37 -9.75 3.04
N THR A 6 -12.91 -10.83 3.68
CA THR A 6 -11.49 -11.07 3.96
C THR A 6 -10.69 -11.27 2.68
N PHE A 7 -11.21 -12.05 1.73
CA PHE A 7 -10.56 -12.30 0.45
C PHE A 7 -10.29 -10.99 -0.29
N PHE A 8 -11.31 -10.15 -0.47
CA PHE A 8 -11.15 -8.86 -1.13
C PHE A 8 -10.35 -7.84 -0.31
N GLY A 9 -10.44 -7.88 1.02
CA GLY A 9 -9.71 -6.96 1.89
C GLY A 9 -8.20 -7.21 1.92
N ILE A 10 -7.77 -8.47 1.87
CA ILE A 10 -6.35 -8.84 1.97
C ILE A 10 -5.62 -8.70 0.63
N ILE A 11 -6.27 -9.01 -0.50
CA ILE A 11 -5.68 -8.96 -1.86
C ILE A 11 -4.80 -7.72 -2.10
N PRO A 12 -5.29 -6.48 -1.92
CA PRO A 12 -4.50 -5.29 -2.22
C PRO A 12 -3.25 -5.18 -1.32
N GLY A 13 -3.36 -5.54 -0.04
CA GLY A 13 -2.21 -5.56 0.88
C GLY A 13 -1.18 -6.61 0.50
N THR A 14 -1.63 -7.82 0.17
CA THR A 14 -0.73 -8.91 -0.26
C THR A 14 -0.03 -8.62 -1.57
N PHE A 15 -0.71 -7.98 -2.53
CA PHE A 15 -0.10 -7.63 -3.81
C PHE A 15 1.08 -6.68 -3.62
N VAL A 16 0.90 -5.63 -2.81
CA VAL A 16 1.98 -4.68 -2.52
C VAL A 16 3.11 -5.34 -1.73
N TYR A 17 2.78 -6.16 -0.72
CA TYR A 17 3.78 -6.89 0.06
C TYR A 17 4.64 -7.84 -0.80
N ALA A 18 4.01 -8.61 -1.70
CA ALA A 18 4.71 -9.49 -2.62
C ALA A 18 5.59 -8.72 -3.62
N SER A 19 5.14 -7.55 -4.07
CA SER A 19 5.89 -6.70 -5.00
C SER A 19 7.17 -6.14 -4.34
N VAL A 20 7.10 -5.72 -3.07
CA VAL A 20 8.28 -5.30 -2.30
C VAL A 20 9.27 -6.46 -2.14
N GLY A 21 8.78 -7.65 -1.77
CA GLY A 21 9.63 -8.82 -1.62
C GLY A 21 10.36 -9.22 -2.91
N ASN A 22 9.67 -9.15 -4.05
CA ASN A 22 10.27 -9.43 -5.36
C ASN A 22 11.39 -8.44 -5.72
N GLY A 23 11.19 -7.14 -5.45
CA GLY A 23 12.24 -6.14 -5.64
C GLY A 23 13.45 -6.42 -4.76
N LEU A 24 13.24 -6.68 -3.46
CA LEU A 24 14.34 -6.95 -2.53
C LEU A 24 15.09 -8.24 -2.88
N GLY A 25 14.40 -9.29 -3.33
CA GLY A 25 15.01 -10.51 -3.83
C GLY A 25 15.98 -10.24 -4.98
N ALA A 26 15.57 -9.42 -5.95
CA ALA A 26 16.44 -9.01 -7.06
C ALA A 26 17.68 -8.23 -6.60
N LEU A 27 17.60 -7.44 -5.52
CA LEU A 27 18.78 -6.77 -4.93
C LEU A 27 19.72 -7.76 -4.25
N PHE A 28 19.17 -8.69 -3.47
CA PHE A 28 19.97 -9.68 -2.78
C PHE A 28 20.66 -10.62 -3.77
N ASP A 29 20.01 -10.96 -4.88
CA ASP A 29 20.59 -11.76 -5.98
C ASP A 29 21.69 -10.99 -6.74
N ALA A 30 21.59 -9.65 -6.83
CA ALA A 30 22.62 -8.81 -7.46
C ALA A 30 23.91 -8.73 -6.63
N GLY A 31 23.86 -9.02 -5.32
CA GLY A 31 25.02 -9.13 -4.44
C GLY A 31 25.80 -7.84 -4.21
N ASP A 32 25.28 -6.70 -4.67
CA ASP A 32 25.89 -5.37 -4.54
C ASP A 32 25.26 -4.62 -3.35
N ASP A 33 26.03 -3.75 -2.69
CA ASP A 33 25.51 -2.90 -1.61
C ASP A 33 24.49 -1.92 -2.21
N PRO A 34 23.20 -2.01 -1.86
CA PRO A 34 22.20 -1.15 -2.48
C PRO A 34 22.45 0.30 -2.07
N ASP A 35 22.88 1.12 -3.03
CA ASP A 35 22.95 2.56 -2.84
C ASP A 35 21.53 3.10 -2.58
N LEU A 36 21.42 4.18 -1.80
CA LEU A 36 20.15 4.84 -1.48
C LEU A 36 19.39 5.28 -2.74
N GLY A 37 20.07 5.36 -3.90
CA GLY A 37 19.45 5.61 -5.20
C GLY A 37 18.44 4.54 -5.64
N ILE A 38 18.56 3.30 -5.16
CA ILE A 38 17.71 2.18 -5.61
C ILE A 38 16.24 2.38 -5.25
N ILE A 39 15.94 3.11 -4.17
CA ILE A 39 14.56 3.41 -3.76
C ILE A 39 13.81 4.25 -4.78
N PHE A 40 14.54 4.98 -5.65
CA PHE A 40 13.98 5.79 -6.73
C PHE A 40 13.74 4.98 -8.01
N GLU A 41 14.24 3.76 -8.10
CA GLU A 41 13.95 2.93 -9.26
C GLU A 41 12.47 2.50 -9.27
N PRO A 42 11.84 2.43 -10.45
CA PRO A 42 10.42 2.10 -10.56
C PRO A 42 10.02 0.80 -9.86
N GLN A 43 10.91 -0.18 -9.82
CA GLN A 43 10.68 -1.48 -9.18
C GLN A 43 10.56 -1.41 -7.65
N PHE A 44 11.15 -0.41 -7.00
CA PHE A 44 11.03 -0.17 -5.55
C PHE A 44 10.07 0.97 -5.23
N LEU A 45 10.11 2.02 -6.06
CA LEU A 45 9.30 3.21 -5.90
C LEU A 45 7.80 2.90 -6.07
N ALA A 46 7.42 2.06 -7.05
CA ALA A 46 6.01 1.73 -7.27
C ALA A 46 5.39 0.96 -6.08
N PRO A 47 6.03 -0.10 -5.52
CA PRO A 47 5.56 -0.72 -4.29
C PRO A 47 5.53 0.22 -3.09
N LEU A 48 6.53 1.10 -2.94
CA LEU A 48 6.59 2.07 -1.84
C LEU A 48 5.43 3.09 -1.91
N ILE A 49 5.16 3.63 -3.09
CA ILE A 49 3.99 4.47 -3.34
C ILE A 49 2.70 3.68 -3.11
N GLY A 50 2.64 2.42 -3.53
CA GLY A 50 1.52 1.51 -3.26
C GLY A 50 1.22 1.38 -1.77
N LEU A 51 2.25 1.19 -0.93
CA LEU A 51 2.12 1.16 0.52
C LEU A 51 1.62 2.49 1.09
N ALA A 52 2.20 3.61 0.65
CA ALA A 52 1.80 4.93 1.10
C ALA A 52 0.32 5.21 0.77
N VAL A 53 -0.11 4.88 -0.45
CA VAL A 53 -1.51 5.00 -0.87
C VAL A 53 -2.41 4.10 -0.02
N LEU A 54 -2.07 2.82 0.14
CA LEU A 54 -2.85 1.89 0.97
C LEU A 54 -3.01 2.37 2.41
N ALA A 55 -1.96 2.93 3.01
CA ALA A 55 -2.00 3.48 4.37
C ALA A 55 -2.92 4.71 4.48
N VAL A 56 -3.00 5.51 3.41
CA VAL A 56 -3.77 6.77 3.38
C VAL A 56 -5.25 6.56 3.00
N ILE A 57 -5.57 5.53 2.22
CA ILE A 57 -6.96 5.17 1.83
C ILE A 57 -7.95 5.18 3.02
N PRO A 58 -7.72 4.50 4.16
CA PRO A 58 -8.68 4.47 5.25
C PRO A 58 -8.84 5.84 5.93
N VAL A 59 -7.79 6.66 5.95
CA VAL A 59 -7.81 8.01 6.52
C VAL A 59 -8.70 8.92 5.67
N ILE A 60 -8.49 8.89 4.35
CA ILE A 60 -9.28 9.66 3.39
C ILE A 60 -10.74 9.20 3.42
N TYR A 61 -10.99 7.89 3.40
CA TYR A 61 -12.33 7.32 3.47
C TYR A 61 -13.09 7.78 4.72
N LYS A 62 -12.46 7.66 5.91
CA LYS A 62 -13.05 8.12 7.18
C LYS A 62 -13.29 9.63 7.19
N LYS A 63 -12.39 10.43 6.62
CA LYS A 63 -12.53 11.89 6.54
C LYS A 63 -13.76 12.27 5.72
N PHE A 64 -13.97 11.66 4.56
CA PHE A 64 -15.15 11.92 3.73
C PHE A 64 -16.45 11.40 4.35
N GLN A 65 -16.42 10.25 5.05
CA GLN A 65 -17.59 9.74 5.75
C GLN A 65 -18.02 10.64 6.91
N LYS A 66 -17.07 11.16 7.69
CA LYS A 66 -17.36 12.05 8.83
C LYS A 66 -18.00 13.38 8.40
N SER A 67 -17.63 13.89 7.23
CA SER A 67 -18.22 15.11 6.65
C SER A 67 -19.68 14.91 6.23
N ARG A 68 -20.13 13.67 6.04
CA ARG A 68 -21.50 13.34 5.58
C ARG A 68 -22.48 13.09 6.72
N ASN A 69 -21.99 12.81 7.93
CA ASN A 69 -22.81 12.59 9.13
C ASN A 69 -23.00 13.86 9.98
N GLN A 70 -22.40 14.99 9.59
CA GLN A 70 -22.67 16.31 10.17
C GLN A 70 -23.77 17.01 9.36
N ALA A 71 -24.97 16.43 9.31
CA ALA A 71 -26.15 17.22 9.01
C ALA A 71 -26.48 18.04 10.27
N PRO A 72 -26.73 19.36 10.17
CA PRO A 72 -27.05 20.17 11.33
C PRO A 72 -28.36 19.69 11.93
N SER A 73 -28.32 19.20 13.17
CA SER A 73 -29.50 19.05 14.01
C SER A 73 -29.99 20.47 14.33
N ALA A 74 -30.94 20.95 13.54
CA ALA A 74 -31.77 22.11 13.86
C ALA A 74 -32.93 21.69 14.77
#